data_AF-K1S8L4-F1
#
_entry.id   AF-K1S8L4-F1
#
_cell.length_a   1.000
_cell.length_b   1.000
_cell.length_c   1.000
_cell.angle_alpha   90.00
_cell.angle_beta   90.00
_cell.angle_gamma   90.00
#
_symmetry.space_group_name_H-M   'P 1'
#
loop_
_entity.id
_entity.type
_entity.pdbx_description
1 polymer ?
#
loop_
_entity_poly.entity_id
_entity_poly.type
_entity_poly.pdbx_seq_one_letter_code
_entity_poly.pdbx_strand_id
1 'polypeptide(L)'
;MTELELFKPIHTLLESSEYGLDFGSRSEESIRPWYDSIEAARGFGKLTRFYELLAFLAGDPSSFRLNRDKPTTPHETSDDVVTRVYNYLLHNFNRRITLAAIARSVNMHPTTLCSYYKKYTLKSIFDSLMEIRIGHACRLLVNTDLSVAQVAYESGYENI
;
A
#
# COMPACT_ATOMS: atom_id res chain seq x y z
N MET A 1 -6.41 -16.27 28.47
CA MET A 1 -6.00 -17.34 27.53
C MET A 1 -7.12 -17.79 26.58
N THR A 2 -8.28 -17.11 26.57
CA THR A 2 -9.50 -17.46 25.81
C THR A 2 -9.80 -16.53 24.63
N GLU A 3 -9.26 -15.30 24.61
CA GLU A 3 -9.55 -14.31 23.55
C GLU A 3 -8.82 -14.60 22.22
N LEU A 4 -7.65 -15.25 22.26
CA LEU A 4 -6.90 -15.56 21.04
C LEU A 4 -7.57 -16.65 20.17
N GLU A 5 -8.31 -17.57 20.79
CA GLU A 5 -9.01 -18.65 20.05
C GLU A 5 -10.23 -18.14 19.28
N LEU A 6 -10.85 -17.04 19.72
CA LEU A 6 -12.01 -16.41 19.06
C LEU A 6 -11.68 -15.89 17.65
N PHE A 7 -10.45 -15.39 17.45
CA PHE A 7 -10.03 -14.81 16.17
C PHE A 7 -9.34 -15.82 15.25
N LYS A 8 -9.05 -17.02 15.72
CA LYS A 8 -8.34 -18.05 14.95
C LYS A 8 -9.02 -18.43 13.62
N PRO A 9 -10.36 -18.55 13.54
CA PRO A 9 -11.02 -18.81 12.25
C PRO A 9 -10.83 -17.66 11.26
N ILE A 10 -10.96 -16.41 11.73
CA ILE A 10 -10.77 -15.22 10.89
C ILE A 10 -9.31 -15.11 10.44
N HIS A 11 -8.36 -15.38 11.34
CA HIS A 11 -6.94 -15.42 11.00
C HIS A 11 -6.65 -16.44 9.89
N THR A 12 -7.16 -17.67 10.06
CA THR A 12 -6.99 -18.76 9.08
C THR A 12 -7.63 -18.41 7.73
N LEU A 13 -8.79 -17.73 7.76
CA LEU A 13 -9.45 -17.21 6.56
C LEU A 13 -8.56 -16.17 5.86
N LEU A 14 -8.02 -15.20 6.60
CA LEU A 14 -7.16 -14.15 6.04
C LEU A 14 -5.86 -14.71 5.47
N GLU A 15 -5.22 -15.66 6.15
CA GLU A 15 -4.06 -16.38 5.61
C GLU A 15 -4.41 -17.14 4.32
N SER A 16 -5.59 -17.77 4.28
CA SER A 16 -6.03 -18.50 3.09
C SER A 16 -6.49 -17.57 1.96
N SER A 17 -6.90 -16.33 2.27
CA SER A 17 -7.29 -15.32 1.30
C SER A 17 -6.15 -14.91 0.37
N GLU A 18 -4.91 -15.08 0.82
CA GLU A 18 -3.73 -14.88 -0.02
C GLU A 18 -3.76 -15.76 -1.26
N TYR A 19 -4.36 -16.95 -1.20
CA TYR A 19 -4.46 -17.91 -2.29
C TYR A 19 -5.67 -17.65 -3.20
N GLY A 20 -6.48 -16.62 -2.92
CA GLY A 20 -7.81 -16.46 -3.47
C GLY A 20 -8.78 -17.49 -2.88
N LEU A 21 -9.97 -17.04 -2.49
CA LEU A 21 -11.00 -17.88 -1.90
C LEU A 21 -12.27 -17.83 -2.73
N ASP A 22 -12.87 -19.00 -2.93
CA ASP A 22 -14.20 -19.15 -3.49
C ASP A 22 -15.11 -19.72 -2.41
N PHE A 23 -16.28 -19.11 -2.24
CA PHE A 23 -17.33 -19.50 -1.29
C PHE A 23 -18.55 -20.11 -2.01
N GLY A 24 -18.38 -20.49 -3.28
CA GLY A 24 -19.41 -21.06 -4.14
C GLY A 24 -20.53 -20.08 -4.52
N SER A 25 -21.53 -20.60 -5.23
CA SER A 25 -22.68 -19.83 -5.73
C SER A 25 -23.69 -19.41 -4.66
N ARG A 26 -23.56 -19.88 -3.41
CA ARG A 26 -24.39 -19.41 -2.27
C ARG A 26 -23.96 -18.03 -1.75
N SER A 27 -22.78 -17.55 -2.17
CA SER A 27 -22.18 -16.33 -1.65
C SER A 27 -22.90 -15.06 -2.13
N GLU A 28 -23.32 -14.95 -3.39
CA GLU A 28 -23.94 -13.71 -3.90
C GLU A 28 -25.27 -13.34 -3.21
N GLU A 29 -26.19 -14.29 -3.07
CA GLU A 29 -27.47 -14.05 -2.37
C GLU A 29 -27.27 -13.84 -0.86
N SER A 30 -26.25 -14.47 -0.28
CA SER A 30 -25.99 -14.40 1.16
C SER A 30 -25.16 -13.18 1.57
N ILE A 31 -24.35 -12.61 0.66
CA ILE A 31 -23.46 -11.45 0.95
C ILE A 31 -24.21 -10.13 0.86
N ARG A 32 -25.23 -10.02 0.01
CA ARG A 32 -25.96 -8.76 -0.19
C ARG A 32 -26.53 -8.15 1.10
N PRO A 33 -27.16 -8.93 2.01
CA PRO A 33 -27.61 -8.42 3.31
C PRO A 33 -26.46 -7.92 4.19
N TRP A 34 -25.28 -8.55 4.11
CA TRP A 34 -24.10 -8.09 4.84
C TRP A 34 -23.59 -6.74 4.33
N TYR A 35 -23.52 -6.58 3.01
CA TYR A 35 -23.14 -5.32 2.38
C TYR A 35 -24.06 -4.18 2.80
N ASP A 36 -25.38 -4.39 2.70
CA ASP A 36 -26.38 -3.40 3.12
C ASP A 36 -26.25 -3.05 4.61
N SER A 37 -25.97 -4.05 5.46
CA SER A 37 -25.77 -3.84 6.91
C SER A 37 -24.51 -3.03 7.24
N ILE A 38 -23.42 -3.25 6.48
CA ILE A 38 -22.14 -2.54 6.64
C ILE A 38 -22.29 -1.10 6.14
N GLU A 39 -22.96 -0.89 5.02
CA GLU A 39 -23.20 0.44 4.45
C GLU A 39 -24.06 1.31 5.37
N ALA A 40 -25.11 0.73 5.95
CA ALA A 40 -25.99 1.40 6.91
C ALA A 40 -25.32 1.70 8.26
N ALA A 41 -24.25 0.98 8.63
CA ALA A 41 -23.57 1.15 9.90
C ALA A 41 -22.66 2.39 9.94
N ARG A 42 -22.56 3.03 11.12
CA ARG A 42 -21.73 4.23 11.36
C ARG A 42 -20.72 3.99 12.48
N GLY A 43 -19.58 4.69 12.39
CA GLY A 43 -18.52 4.62 13.39
C GLY A 43 -18.06 3.18 13.65
N PHE A 44 -17.89 2.81 14.91
CA PHE A 44 -17.44 1.47 15.33
C PHE A 44 -18.37 0.34 14.86
N GLY A 45 -19.66 0.61 14.69
CA GLY A 45 -20.62 -0.40 14.22
C GLY A 45 -20.28 -0.95 12.83
N LYS A 46 -19.65 -0.15 11.97
CA LYS A 46 -19.19 -0.61 10.64
C LYS A 46 -18.09 -1.66 10.79
N LEU A 47 -17.18 -1.46 11.75
CA LEU A 47 -16.12 -2.41 12.06
C LEU A 47 -16.70 -3.70 12.64
N THR A 48 -17.68 -3.61 13.56
CA THR A 48 -18.35 -4.78 14.12
C THR A 48 -19.02 -5.63 13.03
N ARG A 49 -19.81 -5.02 12.14
CA ARG A 49 -20.46 -5.73 11.02
C ARG A 49 -19.47 -6.38 10.06
N PHE A 50 -18.33 -5.73 9.84
CA PHE A 50 -17.26 -6.31 9.04
C PHE A 50 -16.66 -7.56 9.69
N TYR A 51 -16.38 -7.53 11.00
CA TYR A 51 -15.88 -8.71 11.72
C TYR A 51 -16.91 -9.86 11.77
N GLU A 52 -18.20 -9.55 11.90
CA GLU A 52 -19.27 -10.55 11.82
C GLU A 52 -19.31 -11.23 10.44
N LEU A 53 -19.17 -10.46 9.36
CA LEU A 53 -19.05 -11.00 8.01
C LEU A 53 -17.82 -11.90 7.86
N LEU A 54 -16.65 -11.47 8.35
CA LEU A 54 -15.44 -12.29 8.32
C LEU A 54 -15.61 -13.60 9.10
N ALA A 55 -16.27 -13.55 10.25
CA ALA A 55 -16.57 -14.75 11.04
C ALA A 55 -17.53 -15.70 10.29
N PHE A 56 -18.55 -15.14 9.63
CA PHE A 56 -19.48 -15.90 8.79
C PHE A 56 -18.74 -16.61 7.64
N LEU A 57 -17.89 -15.89 6.91
CA LEU A 57 -17.09 -16.45 5.82
C LEU A 57 -16.08 -17.50 6.30
N ALA A 58 -15.46 -17.28 7.47
CA ALA A 58 -14.52 -18.24 8.07
C ALA A 58 -15.19 -19.55 8.47
N GLY A 59 -16.50 -19.53 8.74
CA GLY A 59 -17.28 -20.71 9.09
C GLY A 59 -17.86 -21.47 7.89
N ASP A 60 -17.69 -21.00 6.65
CA ASP A 60 -18.31 -21.63 5.48
C ASP A 60 -17.55 -22.91 5.08
N PRO A 61 -18.16 -24.11 5.23
CA PRO A 61 -17.53 -25.37 4.86
C PRO A 61 -17.35 -25.54 3.35
N SER A 62 -17.98 -24.68 2.55
CA SER A 62 -17.88 -24.67 1.08
C SER A 62 -16.68 -23.87 0.58
N SER A 63 -15.94 -23.22 1.48
CA SER A 63 -14.79 -22.40 1.11
C SER A 63 -13.63 -23.27 0.61
N PHE A 64 -13.06 -22.91 -0.55
CA PHE A 64 -11.84 -23.53 -1.05
C PHE A 64 -10.90 -22.51 -1.69
N ARG A 65 -9.62 -22.84 -1.70
CA ARG A 65 -8.58 -22.00 -2.31
C ARG A 65 -8.66 -22.10 -3.82
N LEU A 66 -8.71 -20.96 -4.49
CA LEU A 66 -8.69 -20.86 -5.95
C LEU A 66 -7.33 -21.22 -6.53
N ASN A 67 -6.24 -20.83 -5.84
CA ASN A 67 -4.89 -21.19 -6.23
C ASN A 67 -4.30 -22.23 -5.28
N ARG A 68 -3.57 -23.20 -5.85
CA ARG A 68 -2.77 -24.16 -5.07
C ARG A 68 -1.57 -23.49 -4.42
N ASP A 69 -0.91 -22.61 -5.16
CA ASP A 69 0.25 -21.86 -4.71
C ASP A 69 -0.16 -20.43 -4.34
N LYS A 70 0.56 -19.81 -3.40
CA LYS A 70 0.35 -18.40 -3.06
C LYS A 70 0.62 -17.62 -4.35
N PRO A 71 -0.34 -16.88 -4.92
CA PRO A 71 -0.04 -15.97 -6.00
C PRO A 71 1.09 -15.09 -5.49
N THR A 72 2.21 -15.06 -6.23
CA THR A 72 3.32 -14.17 -5.91
C THR A 72 2.77 -12.76 -5.95
N THR A 73 2.40 -12.23 -4.79
CA THR A 73 2.33 -10.80 -4.60
C THR A 73 3.77 -10.33 -4.83
N PRO A 74 3.98 -9.26 -5.62
CA PRO A 74 5.33 -8.73 -5.84
C PRO A 74 6.03 -8.26 -4.55
N HIS A 75 5.49 -8.52 -3.36
CA HIS A 75 5.82 -7.82 -2.13
C HIS A 75 6.59 -8.62 -1.09
N GLU A 76 6.88 -9.89 -1.31
CA GLU A 76 7.57 -10.70 -0.29
C GLU A 76 8.76 -11.46 -0.87
N THR A 77 9.71 -10.75 -1.48
CA THR A 77 11.14 -11.10 -1.49
C THR A 77 11.96 -10.01 -2.20
N SER A 78 13.00 -9.51 -1.51
CA SER A 78 14.17 -8.79 -2.04
C SER A 78 13.98 -7.65 -3.06
N ASP A 79 14.40 -6.44 -2.66
CA ASP A 79 14.98 -5.46 -3.59
C ASP A 79 14.10 -5.08 -4.80
N ASP A 80 12.79 -4.89 -4.58
CA ASP A 80 11.89 -4.40 -5.63
C ASP A 80 12.41 -3.05 -6.15
N VAL A 81 12.38 -2.90 -7.48
CA VAL A 81 12.79 -1.69 -8.18
C VAL A 81 12.07 -0.47 -7.60
N VAL A 82 10.79 -0.59 -7.21
CA VAL A 82 10.07 0.52 -6.56
C VAL A 82 10.74 0.94 -5.26
N THR A 83 11.07 -0.02 -4.39
CA THR A 83 11.76 0.24 -3.12
C THR A 83 13.14 0.87 -3.35
N ARG A 84 13.89 0.38 -4.35
CA ARG A 84 15.20 0.95 -4.71
C ARG A 84 15.10 2.38 -5.23
N VAL A 85 14.11 2.65 -6.09
CA VAL A 85 13.81 4.01 -6.55
C VAL A 85 13.46 4.89 -5.37
N TYR A 86 12.54 4.45 -4.50
CA TYR A 86 12.10 5.24 -3.35
C TYR A 86 13.25 5.56 -2.39
N ASN A 87 14.09 4.57 -2.08
CA ASN A 87 15.31 4.76 -1.30
C ASN A 87 16.27 5.75 -1.97
N TYR A 88 16.45 5.64 -3.29
CA TYR A 88 17.26 6.62 -4.02
C TYR A 88 16.66 8.02 -3.90
N LEU A 89 15.34 8.21 -4.01
CA LEU A 89 14.72 9.52 -3.81
C LEU A 89 14.95 10.05 -2.39
N LEU A 90 14.72 9.23 -1.36
CA LEU A 90 14.90 9.61 0.05
C LEU A 90 16.33 10.06 0.39
N HIS A 91 17.36 9.46 -0.22
CA HIS A 91 18.75 9.84 0.04
C HIS A 91 19.21 11.05 -0.78
N ASN A 92 18.44 11.48 -1.78
CA ASN A 92 18.90 12.43 -2.80
C ASN A 92 17.92 13.57 -3.08
N PHE A 93 16.79 13.65 -2.36
CA PHE A 93 15.72 14.61 -2.67
C PHE A 93 16.18 16.07 -2.62
N ASN A 94 17.16 16.38 -1.76
CA ASN A 94 17.70 17.72 -1.53
C ASN A 94 18.65 18.22 -2.65
N ARG A 95 18.87 17.43 -3.69
CA ARG A 95 19.70 17.80 -4.84
C ARG A 95 18.94 17.59 -6.15
N ARG A 96 19.53 18.07 -7.25
CA ARG A 96 19.01 17.80 -8.59
C ARG A 96 18.99 16.30 -8.87
N ILE A 97 17.81 15.78 -9.20
CA ILE A 97 17.62 14.39 -9.61
C ILE A 97 17.17 14.37 -11.08
N THR A 98 17.79 13.51 -11.87
CA THR A 98 17.37 13.24 -13.25
C THR A 98 16.87 11.80 -13.38
N LEU A 99 15.94 11.57 -14.31
CA LEU A 99 15.44 10.23 -14.59
C LEU A 99 16.57 9.27 -14.98
N ALA A 100 17.56 9.75 -15.74
CA ALA A 100 18.74 8.95 -16.12
C ALA A 100 19.58 8.50 -14.92
N ALA A 101 19.71 9.35 -13.88
CA ALA A 101 20.43 8.99 -12.67
C ALA A 101 19.69 7.93 -11.84
N ILE A 102 18.36 8.05 -11.71
CA ILE A 102 17.52 7.06 -11.03
C ILE A 102 17.56 5.73 -11.80
N ALA A 103 17.41 5.78 -13.13
CA ALA A 103 17.46 4.61 -13.99
C ALA A 103 18.79 3.85 -13.86
N ARG A 104 19.90 4.59 -13.79
CA ARG A 104 21.24 4.02 -13.55
C ARG A 104 21.38 3.41 -12.15
N SER A 105 20.81 4.01 -11.10
CA SER A 105 20.93 3.48 -9.74
C SER A 105 20.15 2.16 -9.56
N VAL A 106 19.10 1.95 -10.36
CA VAL A 106 18.29 0.72 -10.33
C VAL A 106 18.61 -0.28 -11.45
N ASN A 107 19.60 0.00 -12.30
CA ASN A 107 19.99 -0.80 -13.46
C ASN A 107 18.82 -1.05 -14.45
N MET A 108 18.05 0.00 -14.77
CA MET A 108 16.98 -0.06 -15.77
C MET A 108 17.10 1.02 -16.83
N HIS A 109 16.48 0.80 -17.98
CA HIS A 109 16.30 1.84 -18.99
C HIS A 109 15.24 2.87 -18.52
N PRO A 110 15.42 4.18 -18.75
CA PRO A 110 14.50 5.23 -18.29
C PRO A 110 13.02 5.02 -18.63
N THR A 111 12.72 4.59 -19.86
CA THR A 111 11.34 4.37 -20.32
C THR A 111 10.69 3.21 -19.58
N THR A 112 11.39 2.08 -19.45
CA THR A 112 10.94 0.90 -18.72
C THR A 112 10.72 1.22 -17.25
N LEU A 113 11.62 2.02 -16.66
CA LEU A 113 11.51 2.45 -15.27
C LEU A 113 10.24 3.27 -15.03
N CYS A 114 9.93 4.26 -15.88
CA CYS A 114 8.72 5.07 -15.76
C CYS A 114 7.45 4.22 -15.79
N SER A 115 7.33 3.31 -16.76
CA SER A 115 6.15 2.45 -16.89
C SER A 115 6.05 1.45 -15.73
N TYR A 116 7.17 0.87 -15.31
CA TYR A 116 7.22 -0.06 -14.19
C TYR A 116 6.79 0.65 -12.90
N TYR A 117 7.45 1.75 -12.54
CA TYR A 117 7.16 2.47 -11.31
C TYR A 117 5.70 2.94 -11.25
N LYS A 118 5.16 3.48 -12.35
CA LYS A 118 3.76 3.92 -12.41
C LYS A 118 2.77 2.77 -12.30
N LYS A 119 3.09 1.59 -12.86
CA LYS A 119 2.25 0.40 -12.76
C LYS A 119 2.06 -0.05 -11.30
N TYR A 120 3.14 -0.01 -10.51
CA TYR A 120 3.12 -0.51 -9.13
C TYR A 120 2.76 0.53 -8.07
N THR A 121 3.06 1.82 -8.32
CA THR A 121 2.78 2.90 -7.35
C THR A 121 1.55 3.74 -7.70
N LEU A 122 1.00 3.58 -8.90
CA LEU A 122 -0.04 4.43 -9.48
C LEU A 122 0.35 5.93 -9.59
N LYS A 123 1.63 6.25 -9.39
CA LYS A 123 2.18 7.62 -9.40
C LYS A 123 3.44 7.69 -10.27
N SER A 124 3.80 8.87 -10.74
CA SER A 124 5.10 9.04 -11.37
C SER A 124 6.21 9.12 -10.31
N ILE A 125 7.44 8.86 -10.73
CA ILE A 125 8.63 8.98 -9.85
C ILE A 125 8.78 10.42 -9.33
N PHE A 126 8.45 11.42 -10.16
CA PHE A 126 8.56 12.83 -9.78
C PHE A 126 7.42 13.27 -8.85
N ASP A 127 6.25 12.63 -8.89
CA ASP A 127 5.20 12.86 -7.89
C ASP A 127 5.69 12.40 -6.51
N SER A 128 6.30 11.20 -6.43
CA SER A 128 6.89 10.71 -5.19
C SER A 128 8.05 11.60 -4.70
N LEU A 129 8.88 12.11 -5.61
CA LEU A 129 9.92 13.07 -5.26
C LEU A 129 9.33 14.36 -4.66
N MET A 130 8.25 14.88 -5.25
CA MET A 130 7.55 16.05 -4.76
C MET A 130 6.99 15.82 -3.36
N GLU A 131 6.35 14.67 -3.12
CA GLU A 131 5.82 14.30 -1.80
C GLU A 131 6.92 14.26 -0.73
N ILE A 132 8.08 13.68 -1.04
CA ILE A 132 9.24 13.66 -0.14
C ILE A 132 9.72 15.08 0.18
N ARG A 133 9.86 15.94 -0.85
CA ARG A 133 10.32 17.33 -0.68
C ARG A 133 9.35 18.18 0.13
N ILE A 134 8.05 18.06 -0.14
CA ILE A 134 7.00 18.75 0.63
C ILE A 134 7.02 18.28 2.08
N GLY A 135 7.09 16.97 2.32
CA GLY A 135 7.18 16.42 3.68
C GLY A 135 8.40 16.94 4.46
N HIS A 136 9.54 17.07 3.79
CA HIS A 136 10.73 17.68 4.38
C HIS A 136 10.55 19.19 4.66
N ALA A 137 10.03 19.94 3.69
CA ALA A 137 9.78 21.37 3.85
C ALA A 137 8.82 21.66 5.02
N CYS A 138 7.71 20.92 5.12
CA CYS A 138 6.79 21.01 6.25
C CYS A 138 7.50 20.75 7.59
N ARG A 139 8.42 19.78 7.64
CA ARG A 139 9.18 19.47 8.85
C ARG A 139 10.11 20.63 9.23
N LEU A 140 10.80 21.23 8.27
CA LEU A 140 11.65 22.40 8.54
C LEU A 140 10.84 23.60 9.01
N LEU A 141 9.69 23.87 8.39
CA LEU A 141 8.80 24.97 8.78
C LEU A 141 8.28 24.86 10.22
N VAL A 142 8.13 23.63 10.73
CA VAL A 142 7.67 23.40 12.10
C VAL A 142 8.82 23.44 13.12
N ASN A 143 10.00 22.95 12.75
CA ASN A 143 11.08 22.67 13.70
C ASN A 143 12.26 23.64 13.64
N THR A 144 12.23 24.63 12.74
CA THR A 144 13.34 25.56 12.52
C THR A 144 12.84 26.97 12.22
N ASP A 145 13.68 27.97 12.46
CA ASP A 145 13.43 29.38 12.11
C ASP A 145 13.99 29.76 10.73
N LEU A 146 14.17 28.77 9.85
CA LEU A 146 14.66 29.01 8.49
C LEU A 146 13.64 29.86 7.71
N SER A 147 14.14 30.81 6.93
CA SER A 147 13.31 31.54 5.98
C SER A 147 12.73 30.60 4.92
N VAL A 148 11.60 30.97 4.32
CA VAL A 148 10.97 30.19 3.24
C VAL A 148 11.95 29.88 2.10
N ALA A 149 12.84 30.82 1.78
CA ALA A 149 13.87 30.63 0.76
C ALA A 149 14.88 29.54 1.14
N GLN A 150 15.33 29.52 2.41
CA GLN A 150 16.22 28.48 2.91
C GLN A 150 15.53 27.12 2.98
N VAL A 151 14.26 27.08 3.42
CA VAL A 151 13.46 25.84 3.44
C VAL A 151 13.32 25.24 2.04
N ALA A 152 13.04 26.06 1.03
CA ALA A 152 12.95 25.63 -0.36
C ALA A 152 14.29 25.09 -0.87
N TYR A 153 15.40 25.77 -0.57
CA TYR A 153 16.74 25.32 -0.93
C TYR A 153 17.11 23.98 -0.28
N GLU A 154 16.93 23.84 1.04
CA GLU A 154 17.18 22.60 1.79
C GLU A 154 16.27 21.44 1.35
N SER A 155 15.11 21.76 0.77
CA SER A 155 14.18 20.76 0.22
C SER A 155 14.44 20.45 -1.26
N GLY A 156 15.52 20.97 -1.85
CA GLY A 156 15.97 20.64 -3.21
C GLY A 156 15.29 21.42 -4.34
N TYR A 157 14.66 22.55 -4.04
CA TYR A 157 14.15 23.48 -5.05
C TYR A 157 15.25 24.48 -5.44
N GLU A 158 15.72 24.39 -6.69
CA GLU A 158 16.86 25.18 -7.19
C GLU A 158 16.46 26.58 -7.71
N ASN A 159 15.18 26.82 -7.98
CA ASN A 159 14.67 28.11 -8.43
C ASN A 159 13.58 28.61 -7.47
N ILE A 160 13.76 29.84 -6.99
CA ILE A 160 12.74 30.67 -6.32
C ILE A 160 12.61 31.95 -7.12
#